data_AF-A0A706BN20-F1
#
_entry.id   AF-A0A706BN20-F1
#
_cell.length_a   1.000
_cell.length_b   1.000
_cell.length_c   1.000
_cell.angle_alpha   90.00
_cell.angle_beta   90.00
_cell.angle_gamma   90.00
#
_symmetry.space_group_name_H-M   'P 1'
#
loop_
_entity.id
_entity.type
_entity.pdbx_description
1 polymer ?
#
loop_
_entity_poly.entity_id
_entity_poly.type
_entity_poly.pdbx_seq_one_letter_code
_entity_poly.pdbx_strand_id
1 'polypeptide(L)'
;IGLGVIFFGFGNGGQAIGFGNLTEHGGFFAGGWKGFLTALCIVVASYQGVELIGITAGEAKNPQVTLRSAVGKVLWRILIFYVGAIFVIVTIFPWNEIGSNGSPFVLTFAKIGITAAAGIINFVVLTAALSGCNSGMYSCGRMLYALAKNRQLPAAVAKVSRHGVPVAGVALSILILLVGSCLNYIIPNPQRVFVYVYSASVLPGMVPWFVILISQLRFRRAHKEAIADHPFRSIMFPWANYLTMAFLVCVLIGMYFNEDTRMSLFVGVIFLLAVTLVYKVFGLNRHGTAHKVGE
;
A
#
# COMPACT_ATOMS: atom_id res chain seq x y z
N ILE A 1 23.63 -9.08 10.33
CA ILE A 1 23.47 -10.53 10.05
C ILE A 1 23.54 -10.80 8.56
N GLY A 2 22.58 -10.36 7.73
CA GLY A 2 22.59 -10.61 6.28
C GLY A 2 23.90 -10.25 5.56
N LEU A 3 24.43 -9.04 5.78
CA LEU A 3 25.74 -8.63 5.24
C LEU A 3 26.90 -9.50 5.78
N GLY A 4 26.77 -10.03 7.00
CA GLY A 4 27.75 -10.97 7.58
C GLY A 4 27.76 -12.33 6.89
N VAL A 5 26.60 -12.82 6.43
CA VAL A 5 26.50 -14.04 5.62
C VAL A 5 27.14 -13.82 4.24
N ILE A 6 26.89 -12.65 3.63
CA ILE A 6 27.36 -12.32 2.28
C ILE A 6 28.88 -12.16 2.24
N PHE A 7 29.45 -11.35 3.14
CA PHE A 7 30.87 -10.99 3.11
C PHE A 7 31.77 -11.94 3.89
N PHE A 8 31.27 -12.52 4.99
CA PHE A 8 32.09 -13.33 5.91
C PHE A 8 31.66 -14.81 5.97
N GLY A 9 30.64 -15.22 5.20
CA GLY A 9 30.17 -16.60 5.18
C GLY A 9 29.57 -17.08 6.50
N PHE A 10 29.09 -16.15 7.35
CA PHE A 10 28.52 -16.47 8.67
C PHE A 10 27.29 -17.39 8.51
N GLY A 11 27.37 -18.64 8.98
CA GLY A 11 26.31 -19.65 8.78
C GLY A 11 26.39 -20.44 7.47
N ASN A 12 27.41 -20.23 6.63
CA ASN A 12 27.68 -20.99 5.40
C ASN A 12 29.10 -21.62 5.43
N GLY A 13 29.49 -22.21 6.56
CA GLY A 13 30.79 -22.86 6.71
C GLY A 13 32.02 -21.96 6.51
N GLY A 14 31.87 -20.63 6.60
CA GLY A 14 32.95 -19.67 6.36
C GLY A 14 33.21 -19.33 4.89
N GLN A 15 32.41 -19.87 3.95
CA GLN A 15 32.48 -19.49 2.55
C GLN A 15 31.53 -18.32 2.27
N ALA A 16 32.11 -17.19 1.87
CA ALA A 16 31.35 -16.02 1.44
C ALA A 16 30.51 -16.39 0.20
N ILE A 17 29.20 -16.18 0.29
CA ILE A 17 28.28 -16.42 -0.84
C ILE A 17 28.59 -15.45 -1.99
N GLY A 18 29.14 -14.26 -1.67
CA GLY A 18 29.45 -13.23 -2.65
C GLY A 18 28.20 -12.71 -3.36
N PHE A 19 28.35 -12.21 -4.58
CA PHE A 19 27.27 -11.64 -5.39
C PHE A 19 26.82 -12.55 -6.54
N GLY A 20 27.28 -13.82 -6.59
CA GLY A 20 27.04 -14.75 -7.71
C GLY A 20 25.56 -14.94 -8.04
N ASN A 21 24.74 -15.19 -7.01
CA ASN A 21 23.29 -15.41 -7.14
C ASN A 21 22.53 -14.25 -7.82
N LEU A 22 23.07 -13.02 -7.81
CA LEU A 22 22.45 -11.87 -8.50
C LEU A 22 22.59 -11.94 -10.03
N THR A 23 23.51 -12.74 -10.56
CA THR A 23 23.82 -12.76 -11.99
C THR A 23 23.78 -14.15 -12.63
N GLU A 24 23.99 -15.22 -11.84
CA GLU A 24 24.12 -16.59 -12.35
C GLU A 24 22.79 -17.19 -12.84
N HIS A 25 21.64 -16.74 -12.31
CA HIS A 25 20.32 -17.30 -12.65
C HIS A 25 19.58 -16.46 -13.71
N GLY A 26 20.22 -16.21 -14.85
CA GLY A 26 19.61 -15.45 -15.96
C GLY A 26 19.93 -13.94 -15.97
N GLY A 27 21.02 -13.53 -15.30
CA GLY A 27 21.49 -12.14 -15.23
C GLY A 27 20.76 -11.29 -14.18
N PHE A 28 21.26 -10.07 -13.96
CA PHE A 28 20.67 -9.11 -13.01
C PHE A 28 19.22 -8.72 -13.38
N PHE A 29 18.87 -8.80 -14.67
CA PHE A 29 17.55 -8.47 -15.20
C PHE A 29 16.81 -9.72 -15.68
N ALA A 30 16.72 -10.72 -14.79
CA ALA A 30 16.04 -11.99 -15.06
C ALA A 30 14.55 -11.74 -15.41
N GLY A 31 14.11 -12.29 -16.55
CA GLY A 31 12.75 -12.06 -17.09
C GLY A 31 12.60 -10.82 -17.97
N GLY A 32 13.68 -10.03 -18.16
CA GLY A 32 13.69 -8.88 -19.06
C GLY A 32 12.66 -7.80 -18.71
N TRP A 33 12.30 -6.98 -19.70
CA TRP A 33 11.30 -5.92 -19.53
C TRP A 33 9.94 -6.44 -19.09
N LYS A 34 9.56 -7.65 -19.52
CA LYS A 34 8.30 -8.29 -19.13
C LYS A 34 8.28 -8.61 -17.64
N GLY A 35 9.32 -9.27 -17.13
CA GLY A 35 9.46 -9.58 -15.70
C GLY A 35 9.49 -8.33 -14.83
N PHE A 36 10.22 -7.31 -15.27
CA PHE A 36 10.24 -6.01 -14.60
C PHE A 36 8.86 -5.36 -14.50
N LEU A 37 8.10 -5.29 -15.60
CA LEU A 37 6.75 -4.72 -15.59
C LEU A 37 5.78 -5.53 -14.73
N THR A 38 5.85 -6.86 -14.76
CA THR A 38 5.06 -7.76 -13.90
C THR A 38 5.35 -7.49 -12.42
N ALA A 39 6.63 -7.46 -12.03
CA ALA A 39 7.04 -7.20 -10.65
C ALA A 39 6.66 -5.79 -10.20
N LEU A 40 6.82 -4.79 -11.09
CA LEU A 40 6.43 -3.41 -10.83
C LEU A 40 4.95 -3.31 -10.45
N CYS A 41 4.07 -4.01 -11.15
CA CYS A 41 2.63 -4.01 -10.85
C CYS A 41 2.32 -4.48 -9.43
N ILE A 42 2.95 -5.59 -9.00
CA ILE A 42 2.76 -6.16 -7.66
C ILE A 42 3.34 -5.23 -6.59
N VAL A 43 4.56 -4.73 -6.83
CA VAL A 43 5.28 -3.86 -5.89
C VAL A 43 4.54 -2.54 -5.67
N VAL A 44 3.99 -1.93 -6.72
CA VAL A 44 3.22 -0.67 -6.60
C VAL A 44 1.99 -0.88 -5.72
N ALA A 45 1.28 -2.01 -5.88
CA ALA A 45 0.13 -2.33 -5.02
C ALA A 45 0.53 -2.50 -3.55
N SER A 46 1.74 -2.98 -3.24
CA SER A 46 2.24 -3.08 -1.86
C SER A 46 2.47 -1.72 -1.18
N TYR A 47 2.54 -0.62 -1.93
CA TYR A 47 2.66 0.74 -1.39
C TYR A 47 1.32 1.43 -1.16
N GLN A 48 0.19 0.75 -1.41
CA GLN A 48 -1.12 1.24 -1.03
C GLN A 48 -1.17 1.51 0.48
N GLY A 49 -1.75 2.63 0.89
CA GLY A 49 -1.82 3.07 2.28
C GLY A 49 -0.80 4.13 2.66
N VAL A 50 0.16 4.49 1.79
CA VAL A 50 1.05 5.64 2.03
C VAL A 50 0.26 6.95 2.15
N GLU A 51 -0.91 7.03 1.53
CA GLU A 51 -1.85 8.14 1.65
C GLU A 51 -2.41 8.35 3.06
N LEU A 52 -2.31 7.36 3.95
CA LEU A 52 -2.73 7.46 5.35
C LEU A 52 -1.97 8.56 6.11
N ILE A 53 -0.75 8.88 5.67
CA ILE A 53 0.02 10.01 6.18
C ILE A 53 -0.76 11.33 6.00
N GLY A 54 -1.50 11.48 4.90
CA GLY A 54 -2.34 12.65 4.66
C GLY A 54 -3.56 12.72 5.58
N ILE A 55 -4.17 11.58 5.89
CA ILE A 55 -5.32 11.52 6.81
C ILE A 55 -4.89 11.86 8.23
N THR A 56 -3.75 11.31 8.67
CA THR A 56 -3.22 11.56 10.02
C THR A 56 -2.60 12.94 10.17
N ALA A 57 -2.26 13.63 9.06
CA ALA A 57 -1.76 15.00 9.09
C ALA A 57 -2.73 15.99 9.76
N GLY A 58 -4.04 15.77 9.63
CA GLY A 58 -5.07 16.61 10.27
C GLY A 58 -5.11 16.49 11.80
N GLU A 59 -4.52 15.43 12.36
CA GLU A 59 -4.47 15.15 13.80
C GLU A 59 -3.05 15.29 14.37
N ALA A 60 -2.06 15.58 13.52
CA ALA A 60 -0.67 15.69 13.93
C ALA A 60 -0.40 17.00 14.68
N LYS A 61 0.36 16.92 15.77
CA LYS A 61 0.92 18.11 16.43
C LYS A 61 1.93 18.77 15.48
N ASN A 62 1.74 20.05 15.16
CA ASN A 62 2.55 20.82 14.20
C ASN A 62 2.74 20.10 12.85
N PRO A 63 1.67 20.01 12.02
CA PRO A 63 1.69 19.24 10.78
C PRO A 63 2.83 19.61 9.84
N GLN A 64 3.23 20.89 9.77
CA GLN A 64 4.30 21.36 8.89
C GLN A 64 5.65 20.67 9.12
N VAL A 65 6.02 20.44 10.39
CA VAL A 65 7.29 19.80 10.76
C VAL A 65 7.12 18.28 10.72
N THR A 66 6.04 17.78 11.32
CA THR A 66 5.79 16.35 11.47
C THR A 66 5.62 15.67 10.11
N LEU A 67 4.89 16.29 9.18
CA LEU A 67 4.66 15.74 7.85
C LEU A 67 5.95 15.71 7.01
N ARG A 68 6.74 16.79 7.04
CA ARG A 68 8.04 16.84 6.36
C ARG A 68 8.99 15.75 6.86
N SER A 69 9.07 15.59 8.18
CA SER A 69 9.89 14.54 8.80
C SER A 69 9.39 13.14 8.46
N ALA A 70 8.07 12.92 8.51
CA ALA A 70 7.45 11.62 8.22
C ALA A 70 7.73 11.17 6.79
N VAL A 71 7.50 12.04 5.80
CA VAL A 71 7.74 11.73 4.38
C VAL A 71 9.21 11.34 4.14
N GLY A 72 10.16 12.11 4.65
CA GLY A 72 11.59 11.79 4.52
C GLY A 72 11.98 10.48 5.19
N LYS A 73 11.47 10.21 6.40
CA LYS A 73 11.72 8.96 7.12
C LYS A 73 11.14 7.74 6.41
N VAL A 74 9.95 7.86 5.81
CA VAL A 74 9.31 6.77 5.08
C VAL A 74 10.19 6.31 3.90
N LEU A 75 10.74 7.25 3.12
CA LEU A 75 11.63 6.91 2.00
C LEU A 75 12.88 6.13 2.45
N TRP A 76 13.57 6.61 3.49
CA TRP A 76 14.74 5.91 4.03
C TRP A 76 14.39 4.53 4.60
N ARG A 77 13.23 4.41 5.24
CA ARG A 77 12.73 3.12 5.75
C ARG A 77 12.45 2.14 4.61
N ILE A 78 11.90 2.60 3.49
CA ILE A 78 11.68 1.76 2.30
C ILE A 78 13.02 1.30 1.72
N LEU A 79 13.99 2.20 1.55
CA LEU A 79 15.31 1.83 1.04
C LEU A 79 16.00 0.79 1.92
N ILE A 80 16.00 0.99 3.25
CA ILE A 80 16.72 0.12 4.17
C ILE A 80 15.97 -1.20 4.40
N PHE A 81 14.68 -1.14 4.75
CA PHE A 81 13.94 -2.32 5.18
C PHE A 81 13.34 -3.13 4.03
N TYR A 82 13.04 -2.51 2.89
CA TYR A 82 12.53 -3.22 1.72
C TYR A 82 13.64 -3.55 0.74
N VAL A 83 14.27 -2.53 0.15
CA VAL A 83 15.29 -2.74 -0.90
C VAL A 83 16.50 -3.47 -0.31
N GLY A 84 16.98 -3.04 0.86
CA GLY A 84 18.08 -3.71 1.56
C GLY A 84 17.77 -5.16 1.96
N ALA A 85 16.54 -5.45 2.41
CA ALA A 85 16.16 -6.82 2.76
C ALA A 85 16.06 -7.73 1.53
N ILE A 86 15.41 -7.27 0.45
CA ILE A 86 15.30 -8.02 -0.80
C ILE A 86 16.69 -8.28 -1.38
N PHE A 87 17.56 -7.26 -1.39
CA PHE A 87 18.94 -7.40 -1.83
C PHE A 87 19.67 -8.50 -1.06
N VAL A 88 19.56 -8.51 0.27
CA VAL A 88 20.16 -9.56 1.11
C VAL A 88 19.59 -10.94 0.77
N ILE A 89 18.27 -11.06 0.66
CA ILE A 89 17.61 -12.36 0.41
C ILE A 89 18.02 -12.94 -0.95
N VAL A 90 17.95 -12.14 -2.02
CA VAL A 90 18.29 -12.59 -3.39
C VAL A 90 19.80 -12.83 -3.56
N THR A 91 20.62 -12.21 -2.72
CA THR A 91 22.07 -12.53 -2.69
C THR A 91 22.33 -13.87 -2.00
N ILE A 92 21.55 -14.25 -0.99
CA ILE A 92 21.73 -15.49 -0.22
C ILE A 92 21.04 -16.70 -0.87
N PHE A 93 19.92 -16.49 -1.56
CA PHE A 93 19.13 -17.52 -2.22
C PHE A 93 18.91 -17.23 -3.70
N PRO A 94 19.02 -18.25 -4.57
CA PRO A 94 18.61 -18.17 -5.96
C PRO A 94 17.16 -17.67 -6.07
N TRP A 95 16.94 -16.63 -6.87
CA TRP A 95 15.61 -16.00 -6.96
C TRP A 95 14.51 -16.95 -7.45
N ASN A 96 14.87 -17.99 -8.20
CA ASN A 96 13.99 -19.02 -8.72
C ASN A 96 13.52 -20.03 -7.66
N GLU A 97 14.16 -20.11 -6.49
CA GLU A 97 13.78 -21.02 -5.39
C GLU A 97 13.05 -20.28 -4.25
N ILE A 98 12.91 -18.96 -4.35
CA ILE A 98 12.25 -18.14 -3.34
C ILE A 98 10.72 -18.32 -3.44
N GLY A 99 10.10 -18.78 -2.37
CA GLY A 99 8.63 -18.84 -2.22
C GLY A 99 7.99 -20.23 -2.35
N SER A 100 8.76 -21.27 -2.70
CA SER A 100 8.27 -22.65 -2.76
C SER A 100 8.23 -23.34 -1.38
N ASN A 101 9.13 -22.97 -0.47
CA ASN A 101 9.33 -23.64 0.83
C ASN A 101 9.00 -22.77 2.06
N GLY A 102 8.08 -21.79 1.91
CA GLY A 102 7.65 -20.90 2.99
C GLY A 102 8.27 -19.50 2.94
N SER A 103 8.19 -18.75 4.04
CA SER A 103 8.61 -17.34 4.08
C SER A 103 10.12 -17.18 3.81
N PRO A 104 10.53 -16.37 2.82
CA PRO A 104 11.94 -16.16 2.49
C PRO A 104 12.77 -15.64 3.66
N PHE A 105 12.15 -14.85 4.54
CA PHE A 105 12.78 -14.38 5.77
C PHE A 105 13.08 -15.55 6.72
N VAL A 106 12.11 -16.44 6.92
CA VAL A 106 12.27 -17.62 7.78
C VAL A 106 13.35 -18.55 7.22
N LEU A 107 13.32 -18.79 5.91
CA LEU A 107 14.32 -19.62 5.21
C LEU A 107 15.74 -19.05 5.37
N THR A 108 15.88 -17.72 5.30
CA THR A 108 17.17 -17.05 5.51
C THR A 108 17.73 -17.29 6.90
N PHE A 109 16.91 -17.14 7.94
CA PHE A 109 17.38 -17.39 9.31
C PHE A 109 17.59 -18.87 9.63
N ALA A 110 16.79 -19.76 9.04
CA ALA A 110 16.96 -21.20 9.18
C ALA A 110 18.29 -21.67 8.58
N LYS A 111 18.68 -21.15 7.40
CA LYS A 111 19.97 -21.46 6.75
C LYS A 111 21.18 -21.02 7.60
N ILE A 112 21.03 -19.95 8.40
CA ILE A 112 22.07 -19.44 9.30
C ILE A 112 22.12 -20.25 10.62
N GLY A 113 21.25 -21.26 10.79
CA GLY A 113 21.23 -22.14 11.97
C GLY A 113 20.46 -21.57 13.16
N ILE A 114 19.68 -20.49 12.98
CA ILE A 114 18.89 -19.89 14.05
C ILE A 114 17.45 -20.41 13.96
N THR A 115 17.21 -21.65 14.42
CA THR A 115 15.88 -22.27 14.43
C THR A 115 14.84 -21.48 15.24
N ALA A 116 15.27 -20.81 16.32
CA ALA A 116 14.40 -19.91 17.12
C ALA A 116 13.93 -18.67 16.34
N ALA A 117 14.65 -18.25 15.30
CA ALA A 117 14.31 -17.06 14.53
C ALA A 117 13.05 -17.26 13.66
N ALA A 118 12.70 -18.49 13.28
CA ALA A 118 11.46 -18.77 12.57
C ALA A 118 10.22 -18.32 13.38
N GLY A 119 10.19 -18.65 14.67
CA GLY A 119 9.13 -18.23 15.58
C GLY A 119 9.09 -16.72 15.80
N ILE A 120 10.26 -16.09 15.98
CA ILE A 120 10.38 -14.64 16.16
C ILE A 120 9.89 -13.89 14.91
N ILE A 121 10.31 -14.34 13.72
CA ILE A 121 9.89 -13.70 12.45
C ILE A 121 8.39 -13.85 12.24
N ASN A 122 7.82 -15.03 12.48
CA ASN A 122 6.36 -15.20 12.40
C ASN A 122 5.62 -14.29 13.38
N PHE A 123 6.10 -14.18 14.62
CA PHE A 123 5.53 -13.25 15.61
C PHE A 123 5.59 -11.79 15.16
N VAL A 124 6.72 -11.35 14.61
CA VAL A 124 6.91 -10.00 14.06
C VAL A 124 5.99 -9.75 12.88
N VAL A 125 5.89 -10.69 11.93
CA VAL A 125 5.01 -10.57 10.75
C VAL A 125 3.53 -10.50 11.17
N LEU A 126 3.09 -11.34 12.11
CA LEU A 126 1.72 -11.30 12.63
C LEU A 126 1.43 -9.99 13.35
N THR A 127 2.35 -9.51 14.20
CA THR A 127 2.19 -8.23 14.90
C THR A 127 2.15 -7.05 13.92
N ALA A 128 2.98 -7.08 12.87
CA ALA A 128 2.97 -6.07 11.81
C ALA A 128 1.66 -6.10 11.00
N ALA A 129 1.16 -7.29 10.67
CA ALA A 129 -0.13 -7.44 9.99
C ALA A 129 -1.29 -6.89 10.83
N LEU A 130 -1.33 -7.20 12.14
CA LEU A 130 -2.32 -6.65 13.07
C LEU A 130 -2.24 -5.12 13.16
N SER A 131 -1.04 -4.55 13.19
CA SER A 131 -0.82 -3.09 13.17
C SER A 131 -1.33 -2.45 11.87
N GLY A 132 -1.08 -3.10 10.73
CA GLY A 132 -1.61 -2.69 9.42
C GLY A 132 -3.14 -2.72 9.38
N CYS A 133 -3.76 -3.79 9.87
CA CYS A 133 -5.21 -3.91 9.99
C CYS A 133 -5.81 -2.81 10.86
N ASN A 134 -5.19 -2.49 12.00
CA ASN A 134 -5.64 -1.40 12.88
C ASN A 134 -5.59 -0.04 12.16
N SER A 135 -4.50 0.22 11.43
CA SER A 135 -4.33 1.45 10.63
C SER A 135 -5.37 1.57 9.51
N GLY A 136 -5.68 0.46 8.85
CA GLY A 136 -6.72 0.37 7.82
C GLY A 136 -8.13 0.65 8.37
N MET A 137 -8.49 0.03 9.50
CA MET A 137 -9.77 0.27 10.17
C MET A 137 -9.91 1.74 10.63
N TYR A 138 -8.84 2.31 11.20
CA TYR A 138 -8.79 3.72 11.58
C TYR A 138 -9.00 4.64 10.38
N SER A 139 -8.30 4.39 9.27
CA SER A 139 -8.43 5.16 8.02
C SER A 139 -9.85 5.11 7.47
N CYS A 140 -10.42 3.92 7.36
CA CYS A 140 -11.79 3.71 6.87
C CYS A 140 -12.80 4.48 7.73
N GLY A 141 -12.69 4.36 9.06
CA GLY A 141 -13.56 5.07 10.01
C GLY A 141 -13.50 6.59 9.82
N ARG A 142 -12.31 7.17 9.68
CA ARG A 142 -12.12 8.61 9.48
C ARG A 142 -12.60 9.10 8.11
N MET A 143 -12.39 8.32 7.05
CA MET A 143 -12.88 8.67 5.71
C MET A 143 -14.41 8.65 5.65
N LEU A 144 -15.05 7.63 6.23
CA LEU A 144 -16.52 7.56 6.33
C LEU A 144 -17.10 8.71 7.17
N TYR A 145 -16.44 9.04 8.28
CA TYR A 145 -16.79 10.19 9.11
C TYR A 145 -16.71 11.52 8.32
N ALA A 146 -15.63 11.73 7.55
CA ALA A 146 -15.45 12.93 6.74
C ALA A 146 -16.53 13.06 5.65
N LEU A 147 -16.86 11.95 4.98
CA LEU A 147 -17.96 11.90 4.00
C LEU A 147 -19.31 12.24 4.65
N ALA A 148 -19.59 11.69 5.84
CA ALA A 148 -20.83 11.97 6.58
C ALA A 148 -20.91 13.43 7.03
N LYS A 149 -19.80 14.02 7.47
CA LYS A 149 -19.72 15.45 7.83
C LYS A 149 -19.98 16.37 6.62
N ASN A 150 -19.55 15.95 5.43
CA ASN A 150 -19.82 16.64 4.17
C ASN A 150 -21.21 16.34 3.58
N ARG A 151 -22.13 15.73 4.36
CA ARG A 151 -23.49 15.33 3.93
C ARG A 151 -23.52 14.35 2.75
N GLN A 152 -22.42 13.61 2.53
CA GLN A 152 -22.31 12.59 1.50
C GLN A 152 -22.63 11.18 2.03
N LEU A 153 -22.92 11.04 3.34
CA LEU A 153 -23.40 9.83 3.99
C LEU A 153 -24.46 10.20 5.05
N PRO A 154 -25.29 9.25 5.51
CA PRO A 154 -26.27 9.50 6.57
C PRO A 154 -25.61 10.07 7.83
N ALA A 155 -26.27 11.04 8.48
CA ALA A 155 -25.74 11.71 9.67
C ALA A 155 -25.41 10.75 10.83
N ALA A 156 -26.03 9.58 10.87
CA ALA A 156 -25.71 8.53 11.83
C ALA A 156 -24.24 8.04 11.73
N VAL A 157 -23.64 8.07 10.54
CA VAL A 157 -22.24 7.68 10.28
C VAL A 157 -21.26 8.74 10.81
N ALA A 158 -21.71 9.99 11.00
CA ALA A 158 -20.90 11.06 11.59
C ALA A 158 -20.83 10.99 13.13
N LYS A 159 -21.48 10.03 13.79
CA LYS A 159 -21.41 9.90 15.25
C LYS A 159 -20.04 9.36 15.69
N VAL A 160 -19.44 10.04 16.67
CA VAL A 160 -18.18 9.64 17.31
C VAL A 160 -18.42 9.17 18.74
N SER A 161 -17.58 8.25 19.21
CA SER A 161 -17.56 7.82 20.61
C SER A 161 -17.07 8.92 21.54
N ARG A 162 -17.18 8.71 22.86
CA ARG A 162 -16.59 9.59 23.89
C ARG A 162 -15.08 9.79 23.73
N HIS A 163 -14.39 8.86 23.08
CA HIS A 163 -12.96 8.91 22.77
C HIS A 163 -12.66 9.46 21.37
N GLY A 164 -13.65 10.02 20.66
CA GLY A 164 -13.47 10.65 19.35
C GLY A 164 -13.37 9.67 18.17
N VAL A 165 -13.75 8.39 18.35
CA VAL A 165 -13.64 7.34 17.33
C VAL A 165 -14.97 7.17 16.58
N PRO A 166 -15.00 7.18 15.22
CA PRO A 166 -16.21 6.94 14.44
C PRO A 166 -16.69 5.47 14.55
N VAL A 167 -17.63 5.21 15.46
CA VAL A 167 -18.04 3.83 15.81
C VAL A 167 -18.65 3.10 14.61
N ALA A 168 -19.50 3.78 13.83
CA ALA A 168 -20.16 3.17 12.68
C ALA A 168 -19.15 2.72 11.61
N GLY A 169 -18.11 3.52 11.35
CA GLY A 169 -17.09 3.19 10.36
C GLY A 169 -16.17 2.05 10.82
N VAL A 170 -15.82 2.01 12.12
CA VAL A 170 -15.05 0.90 12.69
C VAL A 170 -15.86 -0.40 12.69
N ALA A 171 -17.13 -0.35 13.10
CA ALA A 171 -18.03 -1.52 13.10
C ALA A 171 -18.23 -2.09 11.69
N LEU A 172 -18.41 -1.22 10.68
CA LEU A 172 -18.49 -1.65 9.29
C LEU A 172 -17.19 -2.31 8.82
N SER A 173 -16.04 -1.76 9.20
CA SER A 173 -14.74 -2.34 8.86
C SER A 173 -14.56 -3.72 9.48
N ILE A 174 -14.94 -3.90 10.74
CA ILE A 174 -14.93 -5.21 11.43
C ILE A 174 -15.86 -6.20 10.73
N LEU A 175 -17.07 -5.79 10.36
CA LEU A 175 -18.02 -6.64 9.65
C LEU A 175 -17.44 -7.12 8.31
N ILE A 176 -16.84 -6.22 7.53
CA ILE A 176 -16.22 -6.56 6.24
C ILE A 176 -15.02 -7.51 6.45
N LEU A 177 -14.20 -7.27 7.48
CA LEU A 177 -13.08 -8.16 7.81
C LEU A 177 -13.55 -9.55 8.24
N LEU A 178 -14.64 -9.65 9.02
CA LEU A 178 -15.26 -10.92 9.40
C LEU A 178 -15.79 -11.67 8.18
N VAL A 179 -16.49 -10.98 7.27
CA VAL A 179 -16.96 -11.57 6.01
C VAL A 179 -15.77 -12.05 5.16
N GLY A 180 -14.72 -11.24 5.06
CA GLY A 180 -13.45 -11.58 4.39
C GLY A 180 -12.78 -12.82 5.00
N SER A 181 -12.78 -12.93 6.32
CA SER A 181 -12.23 -14.09 7.03
C SER A 181 -13.09 -15.34 6.80
N CYS A 182 -14.42 -15.23 6.89
CA CYS A 182 -15.35 -16.34 6.63
C CYS A 182 -15.25 -16.87 5.20
N LEU A 183 -14.96 -16.01 4.22
CA LEU A 183 -14.74 -16.43 2.83
C LEU A 183 -13.60 -17.46 2.68
N ASN A 184 -12.59 -17.44 3.56
CA ASN A 184 -11.52 -18.46 3.56
C ASN A 184 -12.01 -19.86 3.96
N TYR A 185 -13.11 -19.96 4.72
CA TYR A 185 -13.68 -21.24 5.14
C TYR A 185 -14.73 -21.76 4.15
N ILE A 186 -15.39 -20.86 3.40
CA ILE A 186 -16.47 -21.21 2.47
C ILE A 186 -15.90 -21.62 1.10
N ILE A 187 -14.78 -21.02 0.68
CA ILE A 187 -14.18 -21.29 -0.64
C ILE A 187 -13.13 -22.40 -0.51
N PRO A 188 -13.26 -23.53 -1.26
CA PRO A 188 -12.35 -24.69 -1.15
C PRO A 188 -10.88 -24.42 -1.50
N ASN A 189 -10.57 -23.27 -2.10
CA ASN A 189 -9.21 -22.87 -2.51
C ASN A 189 -8.83 -21.52 -1.85
N PRO A 190 -8.20 -21.54 -0.66
CA PRO A 190 -7.80 -20.33 0.07
C PRO A 190 -6.93 -19.37 -0.76
N GLN A 191 -6.10 -19.91 -1.64
CA GLN A 191 -5.23 -19.14 -2.54
C GLN A 191 -6.05 -18.27 -3.50
N ARG A 192 -7.21 -18.76 -3.98
CA ARG A 192 -8.08 -17.97 -4.86
C ARG A 192 -8.81 -16.86 -4.08
N VAL A 193 -9.13 -17.08 -2.81
CA VAL A 193 -9.74 -16.05 -1.95
C VAL A 193 -8.79 -14.87 -1.78
N PHE A 194 -7.52 -15.14 -1.49
CA PHE A 194 -6.48 -14.12 -1.43
C PHE A 194 -6.41 -13.34 -2.74
N VAL A 195 -6.32 -14.05 -3.88
CA VAL A 195 -6.26 -13.40 -5.19
C VAL A 195 -7.50 -12.52 -5.45
N TYR A 196 -8.71 -12.98 -5.13
CA TYR A 196 -9.93 -12.19 -5.36
C TYR A 196 -10.04 -10.96 -4.45
N VAL A 197 -9.77 -11.11 -3.16
CA VAL A 197 -9.82 -9.99 -2.20
C VAL A 197 -8.73 -8.97 -2.51
N TYR A 198 -7.51 -9.45 -2.79
CA TYR A 198 -6.40 -8.62 -3.25
C TYR A 198 -6.80 -7.88 -4.54
N SER A 199 -7.30 -8.62 -5.53
CA SER A 199 -7.76 -8.10 -6.81
C SER A 199 -8.79 -6.97 -6.67
N ALA A 200 -9.75 -7.13 -5.76
CA ALA A 200 -10.77 -6.13 -5.49
C ALA A 200 -10.21 -4.84 -4.86
N SER A 201 -9.04 -4.87 -4.23
CA SER A 201 -8.44 -3.70 -3.57
C SER A 201 -7.53 -2.89 -4.50
N VAL A 202 -6.80 -3.52 -5.43
CA VAL A 202 -5.71 -2.84 -6.15
C VAL A 202 -6.20 -1.65 -6.99
N LEU A 203 -7.18 -1.85 -7.88
CA LEU A 203 -7.65 -0.77 -8.75
C LEU A 203 -8.36 0.34 -7.96
N PRO A 204 -9.32 0.05 -7.05
CA PRO A 204 -9.90 1.09 -6.19
C PRO A 204 -8.86 1.81 -5.34
N GLY A 205 -7.79 1.13 -4.94
CA GLY A 205 -6.65 1.69 -4.22
C GLY A 205 -5.82 2.69 -5.01
N MET A 206 -5.69 2.49 -6.32
CA MET A 206 -4.96 3.41 -7.20
C MET A 206 -5.73 4.68 -7.55
N VAL A 207 -7.08 4.63 -7.58
CA VAL A 207 -7.92 5.78 -7.93
C VAL A 207 -7.66 7.01 -7.04
N PRO A 208 -7.59 6.89 -5.69
CA PRO A 208 -7.21 7.99 -4.82
C PRO A 208 -5.90 8.69 -5.20
N TRP A 209 -4.89 7.97 -5.68
CA TRP A 209 -3.62 8.59 -6.08
C TRP A 209 -3.79 9.49 -7.30
N PHE A 210 -4.57 9.08 -8.31
CA PHE A 210 -4.94 9.96 -9.41
C PHE A 210 -5.70 11.19 -8.92
N VAL A 211 -6.67 10.99 -8.04
CA VAL A 211 -7.48 12.08 -7.47
C VAL A 211 -6.59 13.06 -6.70
N ILE A 212 -5.64 12.59 -5.89
CA ILE A 212 -4.69 13.42 -5.15
C ILE A 212 -3.83 14.26 -6.11
N LEU A 213 -3.25 13.65 -7.15
CA LEU A 213 -2.39 14.35 -8.12
C LEU A 213 -3.16 15.43 -8.90
N ILE A 214 -4.37 15.10 -9.36
CA ILE A 214 -5.24 16.05 -10.07
C ILE A 214 -5.71 17.16 -9.14
N SER A 215 -6.09 16.82 -7.90
CA SER A 215 -6.53 17.79 -6.89
C SER A 215 -5.41 18.76 -6.55
N GLN A 216 -4.17 18.29 -6.42
CA GLN A 216 -3.02 19.15 -6.17
C GLN A 216 -2.77 20.12 -7.33
N LEU A 217 -2.86 19.67 -8.59
CA LEU A 217 -2.73 20.54 -9.77
C LEU A 217 -3.82 21.63 -9.78
N ARG A 218 -5.08 21.24 -9.54
CA ARG A 218 -6.21 22.17 -9.50
C ARG A 218 -6.13 23.14 -8.33
N PHE A 219 -5.77 22.65 -7.14
CA PHE A 219 -5.62 23.47 -5.94
C PHE A 219 -4.55 24.55 -6.13
N ARG A 220 -3.39 24.17 -6.70
CA ARG A 220 -2.31 25.13 -7.03
C ARG A 220 -2.70 26.15 -8.08
N ARG A 221 -3.53 25.76 -9.06
CA ARG A 221 -4.03 26.68 -10.08
C ARG A 221 -5.05 27.68 -9.51
N ALA A 222 -5.89 27.25 -8.57
CA ALA A 222 -6.94 28.07 -7.96
C ALA A 222 -6.42 29.01 -6.86
N HIS A 223 -5.40 28.61 -6.09
CA HIS A 223 -4.90 29.36 -4.93
C HIS A 223 -3.46 29.82 -5.13
N LYS A 224 -3.17 30.48 -6.26
CA LYS A 224 -1.79 30.88 -6.62
C LYS A 224 -1.15 31.80 -5.59
N GLU A 225 -1.91 32.75 -5.06
CA GLU A 225 -1.43 33.75 -4.09
C GLU A 225 -1.11 33.11 -2.73
N ALA A 226 -2.01 32.28 -2.20
CA ALA A 226 -1.81 31.58 -0.93
C ALA A 226 -0.66 30.54 -0.94
N ILE A 227 -0.20 30.14 -2.13
CA ILE A 227 0.82 29.11 -2.30
C ILE A 227 2.21 29.69 -2.54
N ALA A 228 2.31 30.97 -2.92
CA ALA A 228 3.59 31.64 -3.16
C ALA A 228 4.55 31.52 -1.95
N ASP A 229 4.01 31.71 -0.75
CA ASP A 229 4.75 31.69 0.51
C ASP A 229 4.63 30.36 1.28
N HIS A 230 4.06 29.33 0.65
CA HIS A 230 3.83 28.06 1.34
C HIS A 230 5.18 27.36 1.67
N PRO A 231 5.41 26.97 2.94
CA PRO A 231 6.71 26.43 3.39
C PRO A 231 7.02 25.04 2.80
N PHE A 232 5.98 24.33 2.33
CA PHE A 232 6.12 23.04 1.68
C PHE A 232 6.02 23.18 0.16
N ARG A 233 7.16 23.13 -0.52
CA ARG A 233 7.26 23.16 -1.98
C ARG A 233 7.51 21.75 -2.50
N SER A 234 6.66 21.30 -3.42
CA SER A 234 6.88 20.04 -4.14
C SER A 234 8.03 20.21 -5.12
N ILE A 235 9.04 19.35 -5.00
CA ILE A 235 10.20 19.33 -5.89
C ILE A 235 9.70 19.02 -7.31
N MET A 236 10.14 19.81 -8.31
CA MET A 236 9.85 19.60 -9.73
C MET A 236 8.37 19.70 -10.14
N PHE A 237 7.58 20.52 -9.45
CA PHE A 237 6.21 20.84 -9.88
C PHE A 237 6.18 21.67 -11.18
N PRO A 238 5.26 21.44 -12.13
CA PRO A 238 4.19 20.42 -12.15
C PRO A 238 4.61 19.08 -12.79
N TRP A 239 5.83 18.98 -13.31
CA TRP A 239 6.33 17.82 -14.05
C TRP A 239 6.28 16.53 -13.24
N ALA A 240 6.60 16.59 -11.94
CA ALA A 240 6.50 15.46 -11.03
C ALA A 240 5.09 14.83 -11.04
N ASN A 241 4.02 15.65 -11.03
CA ASN A 241 2.65 15.13 -11.02
C ASN A 241 2.31 14.44 -12.33
N TYR A 242 2.69 15.02 -13.46
CA TYR A 242 2.45 14.40 -14.77
C TYR A 242 3.25 13.11 -14.94
N LEU A 243 4.51 13.09 -14.49
CA LEU A 243 5.35 11.90 -14.50
C LEU A 243 4.75 10.79 -13.62
N THR A 244 4.28 11.10 -12.42
CA THR A 244 3.62 10.11 -11.55
C THR A 244 2.31 9.62 -12.15
N MET A 245 1.49 10.49 -12.75
CA MET A 245 0.27 10.04 -13.44
C MET A 245 0.60 9.13 -14.63
N ALA A 246 1.59 9.47 -15.44
CA ALA A 246 2.04 8.63 -16.55
C ALA A 246 2.57 7.28 -16.06
N PHE A 247 3.32 7.28 -14.95
CA PHE A 247 3.78 6.05 -14.29
C PHE A 247 2.62 5.17 -13.82
N LEU A 248 1.62 5.74 -13.15
CA LEU A 248 0.43 4.98 -12.71
C LEU A 248 -0.36 4.42 -13.90
N VAL A 249 -0.49 5.18 -15.00
CA VAL A 249 -1.11 4.67 -16.24
C VAL A 249 -0.29 3.52 -16.83
N CYS A 250 1.05 3.64 -16.85
CA CYS A 250 1.93 2.56 -17.28
C CYS A 250 1.74 1.29 -16.44
N VAL A 251 1.60 1.43 -15.12
CA VAL A 251 1.30 0.30 -14.22
C VAL A 251 -0.06 -0.31 -14.53
N LEU A 252 -1.11 0.48 -14.75
CA LEU A 252 -2.44 -0.04 -15.12
C LEU A 252 -2.41 -0.80 -16.47
N ILE A 253 -1.65 -0.31 -17.44
CA ILE A 253 -1.45 -1.00 -18.73
C ILE A 253 -0.65 -2.29 -18.50
N GLY A 254 0.41 -2.25 -17.70
CA GLY A 254 1.18 -3.44 -17.33
C GLY A 254 0.32 -4.50 -16.64
N MET A 255 -0.59 -4.07 -15.76
CA MET A 255 -1.52 -4.95 -15.06
C MET A 255 -2.50 -5.64 -16.02
N TYR A 256 -2.85 -4.99 -17.13
CA TYR A 256 -3.71 -5.58 -18.15
C TYR A 256 -3.00 -6.70 -18.91
N PHE A 257 -1.71 -6.53 -19.22
CA PHE A 257 -0.95 -7.57 -19.92
C PHE A 257 -0.57 -8.74 -19.03
N ASN A 258 -0.38 -8.50 -17.73
CA ASN A 258 -0.04 -9.53 -16.76
C ASN A 258 -1.27 -10.34 -16.34
N GLU A 259 -1.26 -11.65 -16.63
CA GLU A 259 -2.38 -12.57 -16.36
C GLU A 259 -2.75 -12.62 -14.87
N ASP A 260 -1.76 -12.54 -13.97
CA ASP A 260 -1.98 -12.62 -12.52
C ASP A 260 -2.70 -11.39 -11.97
N THR A 261 -2.47 -10.22 -12.57
CA THR A 261 -3.03 -8.94 -12.11
C THR A 261 -4.20 -8.46 -12.96
N ARG A 262 -4.45 -9.07 -14.11
CA ARG A 262 -5.54 -8.69 -15.02
C ARG A 262 -6.90 -8.85 -14.34
N MET A 263 -7.06 -9.91 -13.56
CA MET A 263 -8.28 -10.14 -12.78
C MET A 263 -8.55 -9.00 -11.78
N SER A 264 -7.50 -8.41 -11.22
CA SER A 264 -7.60 -7.23 -10.34
C SER A 264 -8.24 -6.03 -11.00
N LEU A 265 -7.97 -5.81 -12.29
CA LEU A 265 -8.58 -4.70 -13.02
C LEU A 265 -10.07 -4.93 -13.21
N PHE A 266 -10.48 -6.12 -13.68
CA PHE A 266 -11.89 -6.42 -13.91
C PHE A 266 -12.72 -6.41 -12.63
N VAL A 267 -12.25 -7.09 -11.58
CA VAL A 267 -12.94 -7.13 -10.27
C VAL A 267 -12.99 -5.73 -9.67
N GLY A 268 -11.90 -4.96 -9.77
CA GLY A 268 -11.85 -3.59 -9.29
C GLY A 268 -12.82 -2.66 -10.03
N VAL A 269 -12.97 -2.79 -11.35
CA VAL A 269 -13.94 -1.99 -12.12
C VAL A 269 -15.37 -2.33 -11.69
N ILE A 270 -15.70 -3.62 -11.58
CA ILE A 270 -17.01 -4.07 -11.10
C ILE A 270 -17.28 -3.52 -9.70
N PHE A 271 -16.30 -3.57 -8.81
CA PHE A 271 -16.41 -3.02 -7.46
C PHE A 271 -16.65 -1.50 -7.47
N LEU A 272 -15.88 -0.74 -8.27
CA LEU A 272 -16.08 0.71 -8.41
C LEU A 272 -17.46 1.04 -8.97
N LEU A 273 -17.94 0.28 -9.96
CA LEU A 273 -19.28 0.45 -10.52
C LEU A 273 -20.36 0.14 -9.47
N ALA A 274 -20.20 -0.94 -8.70
CA ALA A 274 -21.12 -1.31 -7.63
C ALA A 274 -21.18 -0.21 -6.55
N VAL A 275 -20.03 0.28 -6.08
CA VAL A 275 -19.95 1.39 -5.11
C VAL A 275 -20.58 2.66 -5.68
N THR A 276 -20.32 2.98 -6.95
CA THR A 276 -20.91 4.14 -7.62
C THR A 276 -22.44 4.02 -7.73
N LEU A 277 -22.94 2.82 -8.03
CA LEU A 277 -24.36 2.55 -8.14
C LEU A 277 -25.04 2.67 -6.77
N VAL A 278 -24.46 2.07 -5.72
CA VAL A 278 -24.90 2.25 -4.34
C VAL A 278 -24.95 3.73 -3.98
N TYR A 279 -23.88 4.48 -4.26
CA TYR A 279 -23.81 5.91 -3.96
C TYR A 279 -24.91 6.73 -4.67
N LYS A 280 -25.23 6.39 -5.92
CA LYS A 280 -26.31 7.03 -6.69
C LYS A 280 -27.71 6.62 -6.21
N VAL A 281 -27.94 5.33 -5.95
CA VAL A 281 -29.24 4.79 -5.53
C VAL A 281 -29.64 5.32 -4.16
N PHE A 282 -28.68 5.44 -3.22
CA PHE A 282 -28.92 6.05 -1.91
C PHE A 282 -29.06 7.59 -1.96
N GLY A 283 -29.06 8.21 -3.14
CA GLY A 283 -29.32 9.65 -3.30
C GLY A 283 -28.26 10.58 -2.69
N LEU A 284 -27.09 10.04 -2.34
CA LEU A 284 -26.01 10.74 -1.64
C LEU A 284 -25.33 11.82 -2.50
N ASN A 285 -25.55 11.77 -3.81
CA ASN A 285 -25.15 12.80 -4.78
C ASN A 285 -25.92 14.12 -4.64
N ARG A 286 -27.10 14.13 -4.00
CA ARG A 286 -28.01 15.30 -3.97
C ARG A 286 -27.61 16.38 -2.96
N HIS A 287 -26.68 16.12 -2.05
CA HIS A 287 -26.37 17.00 -0.92
C HIS A 287 -24.93 17.57 -0.94
N GLY A 288 -24.14 17.24 -1.97
CA GLY A 288 -22.77 17.71 -2.14
C GLY A 288 -22.68 19.10 -2.77
N THR A 289 -23.27 20.13 -2.16
CA THR A 289 -22.83 21.51 -2.46
C THR A 289 -21.45 21.68 -1.83
N ALA A 290 -20.40 21.66 -2.66
CA ALA A 290 -19.07 22.08 -2.25
C ALA A 290 -19.20 23.50 -1.67
N HIS A 291 -19.04 23.64 -0.35
CA HIS A 291 -18.88 24.95 0.24
C HIS A 291 -17.69 25.61 -0.48
N LYS A 292 -17.95 26.70 -1.20
CA LYS A 292 -16.90 27.60 -1.64
C LYS A 292 -16.16 28.01 -0.36
N VAL A 293 -14.92 27.53 -0.21
CA VAL A 293 -14.06 27.98 0.88
C VAL A 293 -13.75 29.45 0.57
N GLY A 294 -14.37 30.33 1.35
CA GLY A 294 -14.35 31.77 1.12
C GLY A 294 -15.42 32.44 1.97
N GLU A 295 -15.23 32.36 3.29
CA GLU A 295 -15.59 33.34 4.33
C GLU A 295 -14.79 33.01 5.59
#